data_AF-A0AAU0PLI4-F1
#
_entry.id   AF-A0AAU0PLI4-F1
#
_cell.length_a   1.000
_cell.length_b   1.000
_cell.length_c   1.000
_cell.angle_alpha   90.00
_cell.angle_beta   90.00
_cell.angle_gamma   90.00
#
_symmetry.space_group_name_H-M   'P 1'
#
loop_
_entity.id
_entity.type
_entity.pdbx_description
1 polymer ?
#
loop_
_entity_poly.entity_id
_entity_poly.type
_entity_poly.pdbx_seq_one_letter_code
_entity_poly.pdbx_strand_id
1 'polypeptide(L)'
;MVKLDFQKTPQSIVDYLKNKQLTLTYNHYELLKQAHDKAFTVAKVTRMDLLNDIHSSLIEAIKTGRNFEAWKKSIIPTLEKKGWWGTQEIANPKTGEIKKVIINSNRLKKIYTINTRVAYQKHRYEEMMKLPLSTYWMYRCSFLENSRESHKAMHGTVLHRDHEFWIENYPPNDYICFCGVTAHSESDLKRRGLTPTQGKIESIATEDWAYNVGKNTNVAALKKINLDDSLQYLPLLNSAKNNELKNLDYDGLKNRFYQSIGVKEGETFIDKTNDPILISDDFFKTLERSKINRKDRNYYILELADTLQNPDEIYLEFEKLKNTSDKYLDKDSRVVKKYMRYYKTEAGAKRALIVLVEYLKDKTAGVSAYVIDSAGTVENKRVEKLIYKKD
;
A
#
# COMPACT_ATOMS: atom_id res chain seq x y z
N MET A 1 13.14 34.17 13.54
CA MET A 1 11.95 33.90 14.36
C MET A 1 11.32 32.59 13.87
N VAL A 2 11.46 31.49 14.63
CA VAL A 2 10.84 30.21 14.25
C VAL A 2 9.33 30.36 14.52
N LYS A 3 8.52 30.39 13.47
CA LYS A 3 7.06 30.40 13.58
C LYS A 3 6.63 28.99 13.98
N LEU A 4 6.48 28.74 15.28
CA LEU A 4 5.93 27.48 15.79
C LEU A 4 4.41 27.52 15.62
N ASP A 5 3.91 26.76 14.66
CA ASP A 5 2.48 26.51 14.48
C ASP A 5 2.12 25.24 15.25
N PHE A 6 1.64 25.41 16.49
CA PHE A 6 1.22 24.30 17.35
C PHE A 6 -0.04 23.56 16.85
N GLN A 7 -0.66 24.03 15.75
CA GLN A 7 -1.86 23.42 15.17
C GLN A 7 -1.54 22.46 14.03
N LYS A 8 -0.32 22.51 13.46
CA LYS A 8 0.06 21.66 12.32
C LYS A 8 1.05 20.59 12.73
N THR A 9 0.71 19.35 12.38
CA THR A 9 1.62 18.23 12.53
C THR A 9 2.88 18.44 11.69
N PRO A 10 4.09 18.14 12.21
CA PRO A 10 5.33 18.17 11.44
C PRO A 10 5.20 17.43 10.09
N GLN A 11 5.67 18.07 9.02
CA GLN A 11 5.53 17.56 7.66
C GLN A 11 6.20 16.19 7.48
N SER A 12 7.30 15.92 8.18
CA SER A 12 7.99 14.62 8.17
C SER A 12 7.12 13.45 8.65
N ILE A 13 6.19 13.68 9.59
CA ILE A 13 5.22 12.66 10.04
C ILE A 13 4.23 12.35 8.91
N VAL A 14 3.74 13.39 8.23
CA VAL A 14 2.82 13.24 7.09
C VAL A 14 3.53 12.52 5.94
N ASP A 15 4.76 12.93 5.62
CA ASP A 15 5.56 12.36 4.54
C ASP A 15 5.90 10.88 4.81
N TYR A 16 6.19 10.53 6.07
CA TYR A 16 6.43 9.14 6.47
C TYR A 16 5.25 8.22 6.11
N LEU A 17 4.01 8.62 6.44
CA LEU A 17 2.85 7.84 6.01
C LEU A 17 2.64 7.92 4.50
N LYS A 18 2.68 9.12 3.92
CA LYS A 18 2.41 9.35 2.50
C LYS A 18 3.29 8.51 1.57
N ASN A 19 4.56 8.35 1.93
CA ASN A 19 5.54 7.65 1.10
C ASN A 19 5.47 6.13 1.22
N LYS A 20 4.59 5.58 2.07
CA LYS A 20 4.39 4.13 2.15
C LYS A 20 3.72 3.61 0.89
N GLN A 21 4.28 2.54 0.36
CA GLN A 21 3.72 1.75 -0.72
C GLN A 21 2.47 1.02 -0.23
N LEU A 22 1.42 0.95 -1.06
CA LEU A 22 0.26 0.13 -0.72
C LEU A 22 0.56 -1.33 -1.00
N THR A 23 0.33 -2.18 0.00
CA THR A 23 0.56 -3.63 -0.12
C THR A 23 -0.62 -4.38 0.52
N LEU A 24 -1.34 -5.16 -0.29
CA LEU A 24 -2.41 -6.01 0.22
C LEU A 24 -1.80 -7.24 0.88
N THR A 25 -2.25 -7.50 2.11
CA THR A 25 -1.89 -8.68 2.89
C THR A 25 -3.16 -9.26 3.49
N TYR A 26 -3.28 -10.59 3.51
CA TYR A 26 -4.43 -11.21 4.16
C TYR A 26 -4.26 -11.18 5.69
N ASN A 27 -3.03 -11.39 6.17
CA ASN A 27 -2.64 -11.24 7.57
C ASN A 27 -1.46 -10.27 7.73
N HIS A 28 -1.39 -9.62 8.89
CA HIS A 28 -0.35 -8.62 9.20
C HIS A 28 1.07 -9.21 9.14
N TYR A 29 1.26 -10.44 9.60
CA TYR A 29 2.57 -11.11 9.67
C TYR A 29 3.12 -11.56 8.30
N GLU A 30 2.37 -11.39 7.21
CA GLU A 30 2.86 -11.70 5.85
C GLU A 30 3.95 -10.71 5.38
N LEU A 31 4.08 -9.56 6.05
CA LEU A 31 5.19 -8.65 5.85
C LEU A 31 6.22 -8.83 6.96
N LEU A 32 7.50 -8.78 6.58
CA LEU A 32 8.59 -8.64 7.54
C LEU A 32 8.32 -7.39 8.39
N LYS A 33 8.58 -7.48 9.70
CA LYS A 33 8.34 -6.38 10.66
C LYS A 33 8.93 -5.04 10.17
N GLN A 34 10.13 -5.12 9.62
CA GLN A 34 10.88 -4.01 9.02
C GLN A 34 10.27 -3.47 7.72
N ALA A 35 9.54 -4.28 6.95
CA ALA A 35 8.87 -3.83 5.73
C ALA A 35 7.73 -2.84 6.03
N HIS A 36 7.18 -2.83 7.25
CA HIS A 36 6.18 -1.84 7.64
C HIS A 36 6.70 -0.40 7.64
N ASP A 37 8.02 -0.15 7.63
CA ASP A 37 8.60 1.20 7.42
C ASP A 37 8.30 1.71 5.99
N LYS A 38 8.25 0.81 4.99
CA LYS A 38 8.03 1.15 3.57
C LYS A 38 6.66 0.80 3.03
N ALA A 39 5.96 -0.17 3.63
CA ALA A 39 4.66 -0.65 3.18
C ALA A 39 3.54 -0.22 4.14
N PHE A 40 2.42 0.21 3.57
CA PHE A 40 1.15 0.41 4.24
C PHE A 40 0.25 -0.77 3.92
N THR A 41 -0.17 -1.47 4.97
CA THR A 41 -1.09 -2.60 4.86
C THR A 41 -2.12 -2.55 5.97
N VAL A 42 -3.28 -3.15 5.71
CA VAL A 42 -4.32 -3.38 6.70
C VAL A 42 -4.80 -4.81 6.48
N ALA A 43 -4.63 -5.65 7.51
CA ALA A 43 -5.08 -7.04 7.43
C ALA A 43 -6.56 -7.11 7.02
N LYS A 44 -6.91 -8.09 6.19
CA LYS A 44 -8.27 -8.29 5.66
C LYS A 44 -8.80 -7.12 4.80
N VAL A 45 -7.94 -6.26 4.29
CA VAL A 45 -8.28 -5.40 3.15
C VAL A 45 -7.78 -6.11 1.90
N THR A 46 -8.70 -6.51 1.04
CA THR A 46 -8.41 -7.30 -0.18
C THR A 46 -8.46 -6.48 -1.46
N ARG A 47 -8.94 -5.22 -1.40
CA ARG A 47 -8.98 -4.32 -2.56
C ARG A 47 -8.01 -3.16 -2.40
N MET A 48 -7.26 -2.85 -3.45
CA MET A 48 -6.24 -1.80 -3.42
C MET A 48 -6.84 -0.40 -3.29
N ASP A 49 -7.99 -0.13 -3.90
CA ASP A 49 -8.68 1.16 -3.81
C ASP A 49 -9.17 1.45 -2.37
N LEU A 50 -9.69 0.43 -1.69
CA LEU A 50 -10.07 0.51 -0.28
C LEU A 50 -8.85 0.73 0.62
N LEU A 51 -7.74 0.03 0.36
CA LEU A 51 -6.49 0.25 1.10
C LEU A 51 -5.99 1.69 0.92
N ASN A 52 -6.09 2.22 -0.30
CA ASN A 52 -5.76 3.61 -0.60
C ASN A 52 -6.66 4.62 0.12
N ASP A 53 -7.97 4.36 0.23
CA ASP A 53 -8.88 5.24 0.97
C ASP A 53 -8.51 5.32 2.45
N ILE A 54 -8.20 4.18 3.07
CA ILE A 54 -7.75 4.14 4.46
C ILE A 54 -6.43 4.89 4.59
N HIS A 55 -5.46 4.64 3.71
CA HIS A 55 -4.17 5.33 3.68
C HIS A 55 -4.32 6.85 3.56
N SER A 56 -5.09 7.31 2.59
CA SER A 56 -5.33 8.72 2.30
C SER A 56 -6.08 9.41 3.44
N SER A 57 -7.07 8.75 4.03
CA SER A 57 -7.82 9.29 5.17
C SER A 57 -6.94 9.45 6.42
N LEU A 58 -5.98 8.55 6.65
CA LEU A 58 -5.02 8.65 7.74
C LEU A 58 -4.02 9.78 7.52
N ILE A 59 -3.51 9.93 6.29
CA ILE A 59 -2.64 11.05 5.91
C ILE A 59 -3.36 12.37 6.19
N GLU A 60 -4.62 12.49 5.76
CA GLU A 60 -5.41 13.70 5.98
C GLU A 60 -5.69 13.94 7.47
N ALA A 61 -5.98 12.88 8.24
CA ALA A 61 -6.19 12.99 9.68
C ALA A 61 -4.94 13.49 10.41
N ILE A 62 -3.76 12.96 10.08
CA ILE A 62 -2.49 13.43 10.64
C ILE A 62 -2.22 14.87 10.21
N LYS A 63 -2.36 15.18 8.92
CA LYS A 63 -2.09 16.52 8.37
C LYS A 63 -2.95 17.60 9.02
N THR A 64 -4.22 17.29 9.32
CA THR A 64 -5.19 18.22 9.90
C THR A 64 -5.37 18.08 11.41
N GLY A 65 -4.62 17.20 12.07
CA GLY A 65 -4.71 16.96 13.51
C GLY A 65 -6.05 16.36 13.97
N ARG A 66 -6.81 15.71 13.08
CA ARG A 66 -8.10 15.06 13.44
C ARG A 66 -7.86 13.92 14.41
N ASN A 67 -8.59 13.92 15.52
CA ASN A 67 -8.58 12.80 16.47
C ASN A 67 -9.31 11.56 15.91
N PHE A 68 -9.23 10.44 16.65
CA PHE A 68 -9.84 9.17 16.24
C PHE A 68 -11.35 9.28 15.99
N GLU A 69 -12.10 9.99 16.84
CA GLU A 69 -13.56 10.08 16.71
C GLU A 69 -13.95 10.85 15.44
N ALA A 70 -13.26 11.95 15.14
CA ALA A 70 -13.46 12.71 13.90
C ALA A 70 -13.06 11.90 12.66
N TRP A 71 -11.91 11.22 12.69
CA TRP A 71 -11.48 10.35 11.59
C TRP A 71 -12.45 9.19 11.36
N LYS A 72 -12.88 8.52 12.43
CA LYS A 72 -13.87 7.43 12.40
C LYS A 72 -15.16 7.87 11.73
N LYS A 73 -15.72 9.02 12.13
CA LYS A 73 -16.93 9.60 11.50
C LYS A 73 -16.73 9.89 10.01
N SER A 74 -15.52 10.29 9.61
CA SER A 74 -15.22 10.60 8.21
C SER A 74 -15.03 9.36 7.33
N ILE A 75 -14.47 8.27 7.86
CA ILE A 75 -14.11 7.09 7.06
C ILE A 75 -15.24 6.05 6.98
N ILE A 76 -16.07 5.91 8.03
CA ILE A 76 -17.16 4.90 8.07
C ILE A 76 -18.06 4.95 6.81
N PRO A 77 -18.56 6.13 6.36
CA PRO A 77 -19.43 6.16 5.17
C PRO A 77 -18.76 5.61 3.91
N THR A 78 -17.45 5.83 3.75
CA THR A 78 -16.68 5.27 2.63
C THR A 78 -16.55 3.75 2.75
N LEU A 79 -16.27 3.25 3.96
CA LEU A 79 -16.14 1.80 4.21
C LEU A 79 -17.47 1.06 4.06
N GLU A 80 -18.58 1.66 4.50
CA GLU A 80 -19.94 1.12 4.32
C GLU A 80 -20.29 0.99 2.84
N LYS A 81 -20.10 2.06 2.07
CA LYS A 81 -20.40 2.05 0.64
C LYS A 81 -19.52 1.08 -0.16
N LYS A 82 -18.30 0.79 0.30
CA LYS A 82 -17.42 -0.24 -0.28
C LYS A 82 -17.65 -1.64 0.28
N GLY A 83 -18.66 -1.82 1.13
CA GLY A 83 -19.01 -3.13 1.69
C GLY A 83 -17.94 -3.71 2.61
N TRP A 84 -17.13 -2.88 3.29
CA TRP A 84 -16.12 -3.36 4.24
C TRP A 84 -16.49 -3.14 5.71
N TRP A 85 -17.42 -2.23 6.01
CA TRP A 85 -17.86 -2.00 7.39
C TRP A 85 -18.81 -3.08 7.90
N GLY A 86 -18.76 -3.41 9.19
CA GLY A 86 -19.63 -4.41 9.80
C GLY A 86 -19.12 -5.85 9.66
N THR A 87 -20.03 -6.82 9.60
CA THR A 87 -19.69 -8.24 9.49
C THR A 87 -19.43 -8.60 8.04
N GLN A 88 -18.23 -9.06 7.74
CA GLN A 88 -17.77 -9.34 6.38
C GLN A 88 -17.28 -10.78 6.24
N GLU A 89 -17.53 -11.37 5.07
CA GLU A 89 -16.96 -12.66 4.67
C GLU A 89 -15.81 -12.40 3.70
N ILE A 90 -14.59 -12.67 4.16
CA ILE A 90 -13.37 -12.29 3.44
C ILE A 90 -12.62 -13.56 3.06
N ALA A 91 -12.61 -13.85 1.76
CA ALA A 91 -11.83 -14.93 1.19
C ALA A 91 -10.33 -14.62 1.27
N ASN A 92 -9.54 -15.62 1.64
CA ASN A 92 -8.10 -15.58 1.48
C ASN A 92 -7.76 -15.69 -0.01
N PRO A 93 -7.09 -14.70 -0.62
CA PRO A 93 -6.79 -14.74 -2.05
C PRO A 93 -5.88 -15.92 -2.44
N LYS A 94 -5.10 -16.48 -1.51
CA LYS A 94 -4.19 -17.60 -1.78
C LYS A 94 -4.84 -18.98 -1.60
N THR A 95 -5.73 -19.12 -0.62
CA THR A 95 -6.31 -20.43 -0.24
C THR A 95 -7.79 -20.57 -0.58
N GLY A 96 -8.48 -19.48 -0.91
CA GLY A 96 -9.94 -19.45 -1.08
C GLY A 96 -10.74 -19.53 0.23
N GLU A 97 -10.08 -19.72 1.37
CA GLU A 97 -10.74 -19.87 2.68
C GLU A 97 -11.51 -18.60 3.05
N ILE A 98 -12.82 -18.72 3.30
CA ILE A 98 -13.66 -17.61 3.72
C ILE A 98 -13.64 -17.48 5.23
N LYS A 99 -13.30 -16.30 5.74
CA LYS A 99 -13.40 -15.99 7.17
C LYS A 99 -14.39 -14.88 7.42
N LYS A 100 -15.25 -15.10 8.41
CA LYS A 100 -16.14 -14.08 8.95
C LYS A 100 -15.35 -13.15 9.88
N VAL A 101 -15.30 -11.86 9.54
CA VAL A 101 -14.56 -10.84 10.27
C VAL A 101 -15.49 -9.68 10.60
N ILE A 102 -15.45 -9.21 11.85
CA ILE A 102 -16.20 -8.03 12.28
C ILE A 102 -15.29 -6.81 12.18
N ILE A 103 -15.68 -5.86 11.34
CA ILE A 103 -15.05 -4.55 11.18
C ILE A 103 -15.87 -3.54 11.98
N ASN A 104 -15.37 -3.19 13.18
CA ASN A 104 -16.03 -2.30 14.12
C ASN A 104 -15.11 -1.15 14.56
N SER A 105 -15.63 -0.29 15.45
CA SER A 105 -14.90 0.86 16.00
C SER A 105 -13.56 0.46 16.63
N ASN A 106 -13.49 -0.69 17.32
CA ASN A 106 -12.24 -1.16 17.94
C ASN A 106 -11.18 -1.51 16.89
N ARG A 107 -11.57 -2.09 15.75
CA ARG A 107 -10.64 -2.35 14.64
C ARG A 107 -10.14 -1.04 14.03
N LEU A 108 -11.04 -0.09 13.78
CA LEU A 108 -10.64 1.25 13.29
C LEU A 108 -9.72 1.96 14.28
N LYS A 109 -9.99 1.85 15.59
CA LYS A 109 -9.13 2.40 16.64
C LYS A 109 -7.73 1.81 16.58
N LYS A 110 -7.61 0.50 16.38
CA LYS A 110 -6.30 -0.16 16.17
C LYS A 110 -5.59 0.41 14.94
N ILE A 111 -6.25 0.44 13.78
CA ILE A 111 -5.67 0.95 12.52
C ILE A 111 -5.18 2.39 12.69
N TYR A 112 -6.02 3.28 13.22
CA TYR A 112 -5.68 4.68 13.46
C TYR A 112 -4.54 4.81 14.46
N THR A 113 -4.68 4.21 15.64
CA THR A 113 -3.72 4.38 16.75
C THR A 113 -2.35 3.86 16.34
N ILE A 114 -2.28 2.67 15.74
CA ILE A 114 -1.00 2.06 15.36
C ILE A 114 -0.28 2.92 14.32
N ASN A 115 -0.96 3.25 13.21
CA ASN A 115 -0.32 4.01 12.12
C ASN A 115 0.11 5.41 12.56
N THR A 116 -0.73 6.10 13.35
CA THR A 116 -0.37 7.42 13.90
C THR A 116 0.78 7.31 14.88
N ARG A 117 0.73 6.40 15.86
CA ARG A 117 1.80 6.23 16.86
C ARG A 117 3.14 5.90 16.22
N VAL A 118 3.17 4.99 15.26
CA VAL A 118 4.40 4.65 14.53
C VAL A 118 4.97 5.88 13.81
N ALA A 119 4.13 6.67 13.13
CA ALA A 119 4.58 7.88 12.44
C ALA A 119 5.16 8.94 13.39
N TYR A 120 4.51 9.18 14.54
CA TYR A 120 5.01 10.09 15.57
C TYR A 120 6.31 9.57 16.21
N GLN A 121 6.40 8.28 16.51
CA GLN A 121 7.58 7.66 17.12
C GLN A 121 8.78 7.66 16.17
N LYS A 122 8.53 7.48 14.85
CA LYS A 122 9.53 7.64 13.80
C LYS A 122 10.13 9.05 13.80
N HIS A 123 9.27 10.06 13.70
CA HIS A 123 9.73 11.45 13.73
C HIS A 123 10.48 11.79 15.01
N ARG A 124 9.97 11.35 16.17
CA ARG A 124 10.63 11.56 17.45
C ARG A 124 12.01 10.93 17.49
N TYR A 125 12.17 9.72 16.96
CA TYR A 125 13.47 9.06 16.86
C TYR A 125 14.45 9.91 16.05
N GLU A 126 14.04 10.35 14.86
CA GLU A 126 14.86 11.18 13.98
C GLU A 126 15.28 12.50 14.63
N GLU A 127 14.37 13.17 15.33
CA GLU A 127 14.68 14.41 16.06
C GLU A 127 15.63 14.15 17.24
N MET A 128 15.43 13.09 18.01
CA MET A 128 16.32 12.75 19.13
C MET A 128 17.73 12.38 18.66
N MET A 129 17.84 11.71 17.51
CA MET A 129 19.15 11.36 16.93
C MET A 129 19.94 12.58 16.45
N LYS A 130 19.27 13.70 16.13
CA LYS A 130 19.93 14.97 15.76
C LYS A 130 20.53 15.71 16.96
N LEU A 131 20.21 15.32 18.20
CA LEU A 131 20.71 15.97 19.40
C LEU A 131 22.06 15.36 19.81
N PRO A 132 23.21 16.05 19.59
CA PRO A 132 24.52 15.45 19.80
C PRO A 132 24.82 15.19 21.28
N LEU A 133 24.33 16.06 22.18
CA LEU A 133 24.58 15.99 23.61
C LEU A 133 23.57 15.11 24.36
N SER A 134 22.42 14.82 23.76
CA SER A 134 21.35 14.05 24.42
C SER A 134 21.55 12.54 24.19
N THR A 135 22.66 12.03 24.72
CA THR A 135 23.12 10.65 24.54
C THR A 135 22.40 9.62 25.40
N TYR A 136 21.54 10.06 26.34
CA TYR A 136 20.76 9.16 27.19
C TYR A 136 19.28 9.25 26.89
N TRP A 137 18.64 8.10 26.74
CA TRP A 137 17.23 7.96 26.48
C TRP A 137 16.54 7.38 27.70
N MET A 138 15.46 8.04 28.12
CA MET A 138 14.60 7.57 29.20
C MET A 138 13.30 7.02 28.64
N TYR A 139 12.97 5.79 29.01
CA TYR A 139 11.70 5.14 28.68
C TYR A 139 10.55 5.80 29.44
N ARG A 140 9.46 6.11 28.73
CA ARG A 140 8.27 6.76 29.29
C ARG A 140 7.03 5.91 29.03
N CYS A 141 6.58 5.19 30.05
CA CYS A 141 5.22 4.65 30.06
C CYS A 141 4.19 5.78 30.19
N SER A 142 3.06 5.65 29.50
CA SER A 142 1.94 6.60 29.60
C SER A 142 1.08 6.40 30.86
N PHE A 143 1.23 5.28 31.57
CA PHE A 143 0.41 4.92 32.74
C PHE A 143 -1.11 5.03 32.50
N LEU A 144 -1.56 4.71 31.29
CA LEU A 144 -2.99 4.46 31.04
C LEU A 144 -3.45 3.26 31.87
N GLU A 145 -4.74 3.19 32.18
CA GLU A 145 -5.38 2.11 32.95
C GLU A 145 -4.97 0.71 32.44
N ASN A 146 -4.92 0.55 31.11
CA ASN A 146 -4.56 -0.70 30.44
C ASN A 146 -3.08 -0.79 30.02
N SER A 147 -2.19 0.03 30.60
CA SER A 147 -0.75 -0.11 30.37
C SER A 147 -0.26 -1.41 31.00
N ARG A 148 0.51 -2.18 30.24
CA ARG A 148 1.08 -3.47 30.70
C ARG A 148 2.05 -3.24 31.85
N GLU A 149 2.05 -4.14 32.84
CA GLU A 149 2.95 -4.04 34.00
C GLU A 149 4.42 -4.03 33.60
N SER A 150 4.81 -4.85 32.61
CA SER A 150 6.17 -4.83 32.06
C SER A 150 6.55 -3.45 31.51
N HIS A 151 5.62 -2.71 30.91
CA HIS A 151 5.87 -1.37 30.37
C HIS A 151 5.89 -0.32 31.48
N LYS A 152 5.08 -0.48 32.54
CA LYS A 152 5.08 0.39 33.73
C LYS A 152 6.40 0.26 34.50
N ALA A 153 6.88 -0.96 34.70
CA ALA A 153 8.16 -1.25 35.34
C ALA A 153 9.35 -0.60 34.62
N MET A 154 9.27 -0.46 33.30
CA MET A 154 10.30 0.22 32.51
C MET A 154 10.26 1.75 32.62
N HIS A 155 9.19 2.37 33.14
CA HIS A 155 9.11 3.83 33.23
C HIS A 155 10.27 4.40 34.05
N GLY A 156 10.97 5.37 33.49
CA GLY A 156 12.10 6.01 34.15
C GLY A 156 13.43 5.30 33.94
N THR A 157 13.45 4.12 33.29
CA THR A 157 14.70 3.47 32.87
C THR A 157 15.47 4.40 31.95
N VAL A 158 16.73 4.69 32.30
CA VAL A 158 17.62 5.57 31.53
C VAL A 158 18.75 4.73 30.95
N LEU A 159 18.88 4.71 29.63
CA LEU A 159 19.94 3.99 28.93
C LEU A 159 20.65 4.90 27.95
N HIS A 160 21.89 4.58 27.61
CA HIS A 160 22.55 5.23 26.48
C HIS A 160 21.71 5.00 25.21
N ARG A 161 21.64 5.99 24.31
CA ARG A 161 20.84 5.93 23.07
C ARG A 161 21.23 4.77 22.15
N ASP A 162 22.49 4.36 22.23
CA ASP A 162 23.07 3.26 21.43
C ASP A 162 23.01 1.89 22.14
N HIS A 163 22.35 1.82 23.31
CA HIS A 163 22.17 0.57 24.04
C HIS A 163 21.35 -0.46 23.24
N GLU A 164 21.75 -1.73 23.27
CA GLU A 164 21.16 -2.83 22.49
C GLU A 164 19.64 -2.99 22.69
N PHE A 165 19.15 -2.71 23.90
CA PHE A 165 17.73 -2.68 24.23
C PHE A 165 16.88 -1.93 23.18
N TRP A 166 17.35 -0.79 22.67
CA TRP A 166 16.61 0.03 21.71
C TRP A 166 16.51 -0.57 20.31
N ILE A 167 17.24 -1.65 20.00
CA ILE A 167 17.13 -2.36 18.73
C ILE A 167 15.73 -2.99 18.60
N GLU A 168 15.18 -3.50 19.70
CA GLU A 168 13.89 -4.19 19.72
C GLU A 168 12.81 -3.47 20.54
N ASN A 169 13.19 -2.58 21.47
CA ASN A 169 12.27 -2.01 22.45
C ASN A 169 12.06 -0.49 22.33
N TYR A 170 12.44 0.09 21.18
CA TYR A 170 12.05 1.47 20.89
C TYR A 170 10.54 1.53 20.56
N PRO A 171 9.71 2.22 21.37
CA PRO A 171 8.27 2.13 21.26
C PRO A 171 7.71 2.55 19.88
N PRO A 172 6.56 1.98 19.47
CA PRO A 172 5.68 1.10 20.25
C PRO A 172 6.19 -0.34 20.38
N ASN A 173 6.00 -0.92 21.57
CA ASN A 173 6.47 -2.27 21.93
C ASN A 173 5.35 -3.32 21.93
N ASP A 174 4.12 -2.91 21.63
CA ASP A 174 2.99 -3.81 21.41
C ASP A 174 1.84 -3.06 20.72
N TYR A 175 0.81 -3.80 20.31
CA TYR A 175 -0.45 -3.25 19.83
C TYR A 175 -1.06 -2.30 20.87
N ILE A 176 -1.46 -1.11 20.40
CA ILE A 176 -2.07 -0.05 21.24
C ILE A 176 -1.10 0.41 22.37
N CYS A 177 0.22 0.37 22.13
CA CYS A 177 1.21 0.94 23.04
C CYS A 177 1.31 2.47 22.87
N PHE A 178 1.18 3.20 23.99
CA PHE A 178 1.32 4.67 24.05
C PHE A 178 2.64 5.13 24.68
N CYS A 179 3.51 4.20 25.06
CA CYS A 179 4.84 4.49 25.59
C CYS A 179 5.68 5.28 24.56
N GLY A 180 6.65 6.04 25.07
CA GLY A 180 7.57 6.83 24.27
C GLY A 180 8.95 6.92 24.92
N VAL A 181 9.81 7.77 24.35
CA VAL A 181 11.18 7.97 24.83
C VAL A 181 11.46 9.47 24.88
N THR A 182 12.23 9.88 25.89
CA THR A 182 12.75 11.26 26.00
C THR A 182 14.26 11.24 26.02
N ALA A 183 14.91 12.11 25.25
CA ALA A 183 16.36 12.24 25.22
C ALA A 183 16.83 13.28 26.27
N HIS A 184 17.95 12.99 26.92
CA HIS A 184 18.58 13.77 27.99
C HIS A 184 20.08 13.79 27.79
N SER A 185 20.70 14.93 28.08
CA SER A 185 22.15 15.02 28.23
C SER A 185 22.62 14.57 29.62
N GLU A 186 23.91 14.32 29.80
CA GLU A 186 24.46 14.01 31.13
C GLU A 186 24.21 15.11 32.15
N SER A 187 24.29 16.39 31.74
CA SER A 187 24.01 17.52 32.62
C SER A 187 22.53 17.57 32.99
N ASP A 188 21.62 17.22 32.08
CA ASP A 188 20.19 17.10 32.37
C ASP A 188 19.92 15.96 33.38
N LEU A 189 20.59 14.81 33.23
CA LEU A 189 20.47 13.71 34.18
C LEU A 189 20.93 14.13 35.58
N LYS A 190 22.14 14.73 35.69
CA LYS A 190 22.68 15.24 36.96
C LYS A 190 21.75 16.27 37.62
N ARG A 191 21.26 17.25 36.84
CA ARG A 191 20.34 18.28 37.34
C ARG A 191 19.02 17.69 37.84
N ARG A 192 18.56 16.59 37.26
CA ARG A 192 17.32 15.89 37.62
C ARG A 192 17.51 14.80 38.69
N GLY A 193 18.74 14.55 39.13
CA GLY A 193 19.05 13.46 40.04
C GLY A 193 18.78 12.07 39.45
N LEU A 194 18.85 11.94 38.12
CA LEU A 194 18.66 10.67 37.41
C LEU A 194 20.00 10.00 37.13
N THR A 195 20.05 8.67 37.25
CA THR A 195 21.24 7.87 36.97
C THR A 195 20.96 6.86 35.85
N PRO A 196 21.93 6.57 34.96
CA PRO A 196 21.78 5.50 33.98
C PRO A 196 21.55 4.15 34.67
N THR A 197 20.53 3.44 34.22
CA THR A 197 20.18 2.10 34.69
C THR A 197 21.31 1.13 34.38
N GLN A 198 21.69 0.33 35.37
CA GLN A 198 22.73 -0.69 35.27
C GLN A 198 22.12 -2.10 35.18
N GLY A 199 22.89 -3.02 34.60
CA GLY A 199 22.49 -4.44 34.50
C GLY A 199 21.77 -4.78 33.20
N LYS A 200 21.50 -6.09 33.04
CA LYS A 200 20.79 -6.61 31.88
C LYS A 200 19.30 -6.24 31.98
N ILE A 201 18.76 -5.71 30.90
CA ILE A 201 17.35 -5.36 30.79
C ILE A 201 16.67 -6.33 29.84
N GLU A 202 15.60 -6.95 30.32
CA GLU A 202 14.82 -7.88 29.51
C GLU A 202 13.96 -7.13 28.48
N SER A 203 13.73 -7.78 27.34
CA SER A 203 12.87 -7.25 26.30
C SER A 203 11.41 -7.22 26.79
N ILE A 204 10.72 -6.12 26.52
CA ILE A 204 9.31 -5.90 26.84
C ILE A 204 8.43 -5.83 25.59
N ALA A 205 9.04 -5.94 24.41
CA ALA A 205 8.35 -5.95 23.14
C ALA A 205 7.73 -7.32 22.86
N THR A 206 6.49 -7.34 22.37
CA THR A 206 5.91 -8.57 21.84
C THR A 206 6.59 -8.97 20.54
N GLU A 207 6.47 -10.23 20.15
CA GLU A 207 7.14 -10.77 18.97
C GLU A 207 6.93 -9.87 17.72
N ASP A 208 5.69 -9.49 17.41
CA ASP A 208 5.35 -8.63 16.26
C ASP A 208 5.96 -7.21 16.32
N TRP A 209 6.34 -6.76 17.52
CA TRP A 209 6.81 -5.40 17.81
C TRP A 209 8.27 -5.33 18.25
N ALA A 210 8.98 -6.46 18.30
CA ALA A 210 10.39 -6.54 18.64
C ALA A 210 11.28 -6.01 17.49
N TYR A 211 11.19 -4.71 17.21
CA TYR A 211 12.03 -3.98 16.26
C TYR A 211 11.94 -2.47 16.51
N ASN A 212 12.97 -1.74 16.12
CA ASN A 212 12.99 -0.28 16.24
C ASN A 212 12.22 0.39 15.09
N VAL A 213 11.01 0.88 15.36
CA VAL A 213 10.20 1.62 14.37
C VAL A 213 10.83 2.93 13.89
N GLY A 214 11.76 3.48 14.66
CA GLY A 214 12.49 4.71 14.34
C GLY A 214 13.58 4.50 13.29
N LYS A 215 14.17 3.30 13.23
CA LYS A 215 15.20 2.99 12.24
C LYS A 215 14.60 2.79 10.85
N ASN A 216 15.23 3.39 9.84
CA ASN A 216 14.90 3.11 8.44
C ASN A 216 15.36 1.71 8.09
N THR A 217 14.56 1.01 7.30
CA THR A 217 14.87 -0.34 6.87
C THR A 217 15.47 -0.32 5.47
N ASN A 218 16.35 -1.27 5.16
CA ASN A 218 17.03 -1.39 3.87
C ASN A 218 16.12 -1.95 2.76
N VAL A 219 14.80 -1.93 2.97
CA VAL A 219 13.84 -2.35 1.95
C VAL A 219 13.82 -1.28 0.87
N ALA A 220 14.17 -1.69 -0.36
CA ALA A 220 14.15 -0.80 -1.51
C ALA A 220 12.73 -0.24 -1.73
N ALA A 221 12.63 1.07 -1.92
CA ALA A 221 11.37 1.67 -2.37
C ALA A 221 11.09 1.22 -3.81
N LEU A 222 9.82 1.04 -4.17
CA LEU A 222 9.45 0.85 -5.55
C LEU A 222 9.91 2.06 -6.39
N LYS A 223 10.67 1.75 -7.43
CA LYS A 223 11.10 2.71 -8.45
C LYS A 223 10.60 2.25 -9.79
N LYS A 224 10.20 3.20 -10.61
CA LYS A 224 9.85 2.94 -12.01
C LYS A 224 11.08 2.36 -12.73
N ILE A 225 10.84 1.42 -13.62
CA ILE A 225 11.83 0.90 -14.57
C ILE A 225 12.33 2.06 -15.42
N ASN A 226 13.65 2.21 -15.55
CA ASN A 226 14.19 3.11 -16.56
C ASN A 226 14.08 2.43 -17.92
N LEU A 227 13.07 2.81 -18.71
CA LEU A 227 12.84 2.18 -20.00
C LEU A 227 13.97 2.48 -20.99
N ASP A 228 14.61 3.64 -20.89
CA ASP A 228 15.72 4.01 -21.78
C ASP A 228 16.93 3.10 -21.56
N ASP A 229 17.29 2.84 -20.31
CA ASP A 229 18.38 1.92 -19.96
C ASP A 229 18.05 0.46 -20.33
N SER A 230 16.77 0.09 -20.23
CA SER A 230 16.30 -1.27 -20.51
C SER A 230 15.97 -1.54 -21.98
N LEU A 231 15.97 -0.52 -22.85
CA LEU A 231 15.51 -0.62 -24.24
C LEU A 231 16.12 -1.83 -24.98
N GLN A 232 17.43 -2.05 -24.83
CA GLN A 232 18.11 -3.14 -25.54
C GLN A 232 17.58 -4.54 -25.17
N TYR A 233 17.07 -4.71 -23.95
CA TYR A 233 16.56 -5.98 -23.42
C TYR A 233 15.05 -6.17 -23.61
N LEU A 234 14.33 -5.13 -24.04
CA LEU A 234 12.90 -5.25 -24.29
C LEU A 234 12.62 -6.12 -25.52
N PRO A 235 11.60 -7.00 -25.48
CA PRO A 235 11.16 -7.77 -26.64
C PRO A 235 10.60 -6.86 -27.75
N LEU A 236 10.70 -7.32 -28.99
CA LEU A 236 10.07 -6.63 -30.12
C LEU A 236 8.55 -6.77 -30.03
N LEU A 237 7.80 -5.68 -30.18
CA LEU A 237 6.34 -5.75 -30.18
C LEU A 237 5.81 -6.68 -31.28
N ASN A 238 6.45 -6.71 -32.45
CA ASN A 238 6.01 -7.57 -33.55
C ASN A 238 6.16 -9.06 -33.25
N SER A 239 7.09 -9.47 -32.37
CA SER A 239 7.19 -10.89 -31.97
C SER A 239 6.06 -11.34 -31.06
N ALA A 240 5.33 -10.39 -30.45
CA ALA A 240 4.14 -10.65 -29.63
C ALA A 240 2.87 -10.86 -30.47
N LYS A 241 2.91 -10.63 -31.80
CA LYS A 241 1.76 -10.89 -32.69
C LYS A 241 1.60 -12.38 -32.94
N ASN A 242 0.40 -12.90 -32.72
CA ASN A 242 0.02 -14.25 -33.13
C ASN A 242 -0.96 -14.20 -34.31
N ASN A 243 -0.51 -14.65 -35.49
CA ASN A 243 -1.30 -14.69 -36.72
C ASN A 243 -2.40 -15.77 -36.71
N GLU A 244 -2.28 -16.81 -35.91
CA GLU A 244 -3.30 -17.86 -35.77
C GLU A 244 -4.60 -17.31 -35.17
N LEU A 245 -4.49 -16.22 -34.40
CA LEU A 245 -5.65 -15.54 -33.80
C LEU A 245 -6.43 -14.68 -34.80
N LYS A 246 -5.88 -14.42 -36.00
CA LYS A 246 -6.46 -13.49 -36.97
C LYS A 246 -7.90 -13.83 -37.35
N ASN A 247 -8.19 -15.12 -37.55
CA ASN A 247 -9.45 -15.61 -38.10
C ASN A 247 -10.40 -16.18 -37.04
N LEU A 248 -10.05 -16.08 -35.75
CA LEU A 248 -10.94 -16.49 -34.68
C LEU A 248 -12.08 -15.48 -34.52
N ASP A 249 -13.26 -15.99 -34.22
CA ASP A 249 -14.41 -15.16 -33.87
C ASP A 249 -14.26 -14.57 -32.45
N TYR A 250 -15.26 -13.79 -32.05
CA TYR A 250 -15.25 -13.12 -30.75
C TYR A 250 -15.10 -14.11 -29.60
N ASP A 251 -15.89 -15.19 -29.60
CA ASP A 251 -15.87 -16.18 -28.53
C ASP A 251 -14.57 -17.00 -28.54
N GLY A 252 -14.02 -17.33 -29.71
CA GLY A 252 -12.72 -17.96 -29.86
C GLY A 252 -11.61 -17.12 -29.23
N LEU A 253 -11.51 -15.83 -29.59
CA LEU A 253 -10.51 -14.92 -29.02
C LEU A 253 -10.69 -14.74 -27.51
N LYS A 254 -11.94 -14.51 -27.07
CA LYS A 254 -12.29 -14.39 -25.66
C LYS A 254 -11.86 -15.62 -24.87
N ASN A 255 -12.20 -16.82 -25.35
CA ASN A 255 -11.88 -18.08 -24.69
C ASN A 255 -10.37 -18.30 -24.62
N ARG A 256 -9.60 -17.91 -25.65
CA ARG A 256 -8.13 -17.95 -25.60
C ARG A 256 -7.57 -17.05 -24.50
N PHE A 257 -8.12 -15.86 -24.29
CA PHE A 257 -7.71 -14.97 -23.19
C PHE A 257 -7.94 -15.64 -21.83
N TYR A 258 -9.16 -16.14 -21.58
CA TYR A 258 -9.54 -16.77 -20.32
C TYR A 258 -8.73 -18.05 -20.03
N GLN A 259 -8.55 -18.90 -21.04
CA GLN A 259 -7.70 -20.09 -20.95
C GLN A 259 -6.25 -19.72 -20.60
N SER A 260 -5.70 -18.66 -21.22
CA SER A 260 -4.34 -18.20 -20.93
C SER A 260 -4.19 -17.73 -19.49
N ILE A 261 -5.19 -17.02 -18.94
CA ILE A 261 -5.13 -16.59 -17.55
C ILE A 261 -5.50 -17.68 -16.53
N GLY A 262 -5.98 -18.83 -17.00
CA GLY A 262 -6.30 -20.00 -16.18
C GLY A 262 -7.61 -19.87 -15.39
N VAL A 263 -8.54 -19.03 -15.83
CA VAL A 263 -9.85 -18.82 -15.16
C VAL A 263 -10.98 -18.85 -16.18
N LYS A 264 -12.22 -19.06 -15.72
CA LYS A 264 -13.43 -19.00 -16.55
C LYS A 264 -14.14 -17.64 -16.42
N GLU A 265 -15.06 -17.37 -17.33
CA GLU A 265 -15.95 -16.21 -17.21
C GLU A 265 -16.76 -16.31 -15.91
N GLY A 266 -16.82 -15.21 -15.15
CA GLY A 266 -17.47 -15.14 -13.84
C GLY A 266 -16.56 -15.56 -12.67
N GLU A 267 -15.39 -16.14 -12.93
CA GLU A 267 -14.42 -16.45 -11.87
C GLU A 267 -13.57 -15.23 -11.51
N THR A 268 -12.91 -15.30 -10.35
CA THR A 268 -12.02 -14.25 -9.85
C THR A 268 -10.58 -14.59 -10.18
N PHE A 269 -9.88 -13.66 -10.81
CA PHE A 269 -8.44 -13.69 -11.00
C PHE A 269 -7.74 -12.90 -9.90
N ILE A 270 -6.69 -13.45 -9.28
CA ILE A 270 -5.87 -12.76 -8.28
C ILE A 270 -4.59 -12.27 -8.93
N ASP A 271 -4.34 -10.97 -8.87
CA ASP A 271 -3.17 -10.37 -9.52
C ASP A 271 -1.88 -10.41 -8.67
N LYS A 272 -0.78 -9.87 -9.22
CA LYS A 272 0.53 -9.78 -8.53
C LYS A 272 0.52 -8.92 -7.25
N THR A 273 -0.53 -8.15 -7.01
CA THR A 273 -0.72 -7.36 -5.78
C THR A 273 -1.66 -8.02 -4.78
N ASN A 274 -2.13 -9.25 -5.03
CA ASN A 274 -3.17 -9.96 -4.28
C ASN A 274 -4.57 -9.32 -4.34
N ASP A 275 -4.86 -8.56 -5.40
CA ASP A 275 -6.15 -7.91 -5.62
C ASP A 275 -7.06 -8.80 -6.48
N PRO A 276 -8.28 -9.14 -6.03
CA PRO A 276 -9.22 -9.95 -6.80
C PRO A 276 -9.91 -9.13 -7.90
N ILE A 277 -9.97 -9.71 -9.10
CA ILE A 277 -10.59 -9.13 -10.29
C ILE A 277 -11.63 -10.10 -10.82
N LEU A 278 -12.87 -9.64 -10.97
CA LEU A 278 -13.90 -10.42 -11.65
C LEU A 278 -13.60 -10.46 -13.14
N ILE A 279 -13.47 -11.66 -13.69
CA ILE A 279 -13.26 -11.86 -15.11
C ILE A 279 -14.61 -11.90 -15.83
N SER A 280 -14.80 -10.95 -16.74
CA SER A 280 -15.99 -10.78 -17.56
C SER A 280 -15.62 -10.27 -18.94
N ASP A 281 -16.59 -10.30 -19.85
CA ASP A 281 -16.46 -9.79 -21.21
C ASP A 281 -16.16 -8.30 -21.33
N ASP A 282 -16.20 -7.54 -20.23
CA ASP A 282 -16.03 -6.09 -20.22
C ASP A 282 -14.67 -5.63 -20.78
N PHE A 283 -13.65 -6.49 -20.70
CA PHE A 283 -12.36 -6.28 -21.37
C PHE A 283 -12.47 -6.11 -22.89
N PHE A 284 -13.43 -6.81 -23.51
CA PHE A 284 -13.52 -6.97 -24.96
C PHE A 284 -14.79 -6.40 -25.57
N LYS A 285 -15.80 -6.04 -24.78
CA LYS A 285 -17.03 -5.42 -25.31
C LYS A 285 -17.45 -4.17 -24.53
N THR A 286 -18.26 -3.33 -25.18
CA THR A 286 -19.21 -2.42 -24.53
C THR A 286 -20.62 -2.94 -24.79
N LEU A 287 -21.64 -2.34 -24.17
CA LEU A 287 -23.05 -2.64 -24.47
C LEU A 287 -23.36 -2.62 -25.98
N GLU A 288 -22.74 -1.70 -26.73
CA GLU A 288 -23.06 -1.44 -28.14
C GLU A 288 -22.15 -2.15 -29.17
N ARG A 289 -20.95 -2.59 -28.78
CA ARG A 289 -19.95 -3.08 -29.75
C ARG A 289 -18.80 -3.87 -29.14
N SER A 290 -18.21 -4.75 -29.94
CA SER A 290 -16.95 -5.42 -29.62
C SER A 290 -15.74 -4.48 -29.84
N LYS A 291 -14.78 -4.58 -28.94
CA LYS A 291 -13.47 -3.92 -28.97
C LYS A 291 -12.36 -4.86 -29.41
N ILE A 292 -12.60 -6.18 -29.46
CA ILE A 292 -11.56 -7.21 -29.52
C ILE A 292 -10.71 -7.16 -30.80
N ASN A 293 -11.29 -6.73 -31.92
CA ASN A 293 -10.61 -6.60 -33.22
C ASN A 293 -10.10 -5.18 -33.49
N ARG A 294 -10.32 -4.24 -32.57
CA ARG A 294 -10.09 -2.81 -32.84
C ARG A 294 -8.60 -2.49 -32.75
N LYS A 295 -7.99 -1.96 -33.82
CA LYS A 295 -6.53 -1.69 -33.87
C LYS A 295 -5.68 -2.95 -33.64
N ASP A 296 -6.00 -4.05 -34.34
CA ASP A 296 -5.21 -5.29 -34.33
C ASP A 296 -5.03 -5.94 -32.94
N ARG A 297 -5.90 -5.64 -31.97
CA ARG A 297 -5.85 -6.21 -30.62
C ARG A 297 -5.97 -7.73 -30.59
N ASN A 298 -6.69 -8.31 -31.55
CA ASN A 298 -6.89 -9.74 -31.69
C ASN A 298 -5.58 -10.52 -31.80
N TYR A 299 -4.58 -9.96 -32.49
CA TYR A 299 -3.26 -10.60 -32.63
C TYR A 299 -2.48 -10.68 -31.31
N TYR A 300 -2.84 -9.88 -30.31
CA TYR A 300 -2.11 -9.78 -29.03
C TYR A 300 -2.89 -10.36 -27.86
N ILE A 301 -3.99 -11.09 -28.09
CA ILE A 301 -4.86 -11.53 -26.99
C ILE A 301 -4.11 -12.36 -25.94
N LEU A 302 -3.24 -13.28 -26.35
CA LEU A 302 -2.43 -14.08 -25.43
C LEU A 302 -1.43 -13.22 -24.64
N GLU A 303 -0.85 -12.21 -25.28
CA GLU A 303 0.11 -11.31 -24.64
C GLU A 303 -0.57 -10.26 -23.75
N LEU A 304 -1.82 -9.91 -24.03
CA LEU A 304 -2.66 -9.13 -23.13
C LEU A 304 -3.05 -9.95 -21.90
N ALA A 305 -3.30 -11.25 -22.04
CA ALA A 305 -3.50 -12.16 -20.91
C ALA A 305 -2.23 -12.25 -20.05
N ASP A 306 -1.07 -12.44 -20.68
CA ASP A 306 0.21 -12.45 -19.97
C ASP A 306 0.56 -11.08 -19.37
N THR A 307 0.09 -9.97 -19.94
CA THR A 307 0.23 -8.64 -19.32
C THR A 307 -0.56 -8.53 -18.00
N LEU A 308 -1.73 -9.18 -17.91
CA LEU A 308 -2.51 -9.23 -16.67
C LEU A 308 -1.86 -10.17 -15.63
N GLN A 309 -1.33 -11.31 -16.06
CA GLN A 309 -0.65 -12.28 -15.19
C GLN A 309 0.73 -11.83 -14.74
N ASN A 310 1.54 -11.35 -15.67
CA ASN A 310 2.96 -11.05 -15.51
C ASN A 310 3.29 -9.65 -16.07
N PRO A 311 2.73 -8.58 -15.47
CA PRO A 311 3.08 -7.21 -15.83
C PRO A 311 4.53 -6.90 -15.43
N ASP A 312 5.11 -5.89 -16.09
CA ASP A 312 6.37 -5.27 -15.68
C ASP A 312 6.13 -4.19 -14.61
N GLU A 313 5.05 -3.42 -14.74
CA GLU A 313 4.63 -2.41 -13.76
C GLU A 313 3.11 -2.41 -13.60
N ILE A 314 2.63 -2.10 -12.38
CA ILE A 314 1.21 -1.82 -12.13
C ILE A 314 1.06 -0.45 -11.49
N TYR A 315 0.16 0.35 -12.04
CA TYR A 315 -0.17 1.69 -11.56
C TYR A 315 -1.63 1.78 -11.12
N LEU A 316 -1.86 2.58 -10.09
CA LEU A 316 -3.19 3.03 -9.67
C LEU A 316 -3.36 4.49 -10.11
N GLU A 317 -4.40 4.75 -10.91
CA GLU A 317 -4.76 6.05 -11.46
C GLU A 317 -6.14 6.53 -10.96
N PHE A 318 -6.25 7.81 -10.61
CA PHE A 318 -7.43 8.48 -10.09
C PHE A 318 -7.95 9.46 -11.14
N GLU A 319 -8.92 9.02 -11.93
CA GLU A 319 -9.43 9.80 -13.06
C GLU A 319 -10.69 10.56 -12.68
N LYS A 320 -10.73 11.87 -12.95
CA LYS A 320 -11.97 12.64 -12.94
C LYS A 320 -12.83 12.25 -14.15
N LEU A 321 -14.10 11.96 -13.91
CA LEU A 321 -15.03 11.62 -14.98
C LEU A 321 -15.49 12.87 -15.71
N LYS A 322 -15.71 12.75 -17.02
CA LYS A 322 -16.32 13.83 -17.83
C LYS A 322 -17.80 14.02 -17.49
N ASN A 323 -18.49 12.91 -17.24
CA ASN A 323 -19.90 12.85 -16.86
C ASN A 323 -20.02 12.05 -15.57
N THR A 324 -21.02 12.36 -14.77
CA THR A 324 -21.24 11.62 -13.52
C THR A 324 -21.67 10.17 -13.81
N SER A 325 -21.33 9.25 -12.91
CA SER A 325 -21.75 7.85 -13.03
C SER A 325 -21.97 7.21 -11.67
N ASP A 326 -23.08 6.49 -11.53
CA ASP A 326 -23.49 5.81 -10.31
C ASP A 326 -22.84 4.45 -10.09
N LYS A 327 -22.06 3.92 -11.05
CA LYS A 327 -21.33 2.65 -10.89
C LYS A 327 -20.14 2.76 -9.92
N TYR A 328 -19.64 3.97 -9.70
CA TYR A 328 -18.50 4.24 -8.83
C TYR A 328 -18.95 4.77 -7.47
N LEU A 329 -18.06 4.66 -6.48
CA LEU A 329 -18.30 5.22 -5.16
C LEU A 329 -18.46 6.74 -5.20
N ASP A 330 -17.54 7.42 -5.89
CA ASP A 330 -17.59 8.83 -6.19
C ASP A 330 -18.18 9.00 -7.58
N LYS A 331 -19.29 9.74 -7.69
CA LYS A 331 -19.97 9.92 -8.98
C LYS A 331 -19.12 10.71 -9.98
N ASP A 332 -18.15 11.47 -9.51
CA ASP A 332 -17.34 12.40 -10.31
C ASP A 332 -15.93 11.86 -10.60
N SER A 333 -15.56 10.71 -10.04
CA SER A 333 -14.23 10.13 -10.23
C SER A 333 -14.25 8.59 -10.28
N ARG A 334 -13.20 8.02 -10.85
CA ARG A 334 -12.98 6.57 -10.85
C ARG A 334 -11.54 6.24 -10.53
N VAL A 335 -11.33 5.04 -10.03
CA VAL A 335 -9.99 4.47 -9.85
C VAL A 335 -9.77 3.42 -10.93
N VAL A 336 -8.66 3.53 -11.64
CA VAL A 336 -8.24 2.61 -12.71
C VAL A 336 -6.91 1.98 -12.29
N LYS A 337 -6.80 0.67 -12.44
CA LYS A 337 -5.54 -0.05 -12.28
C LYS A 337 -5.04 -0.50 -13.65
N LYS A 338 -3.79 -0.14 -13.91
CA LYS A 338 -3.11 -0.29 -15.20
C LYS A 338 -2.01 -1.31 -15.08
N TYR A 339 -2.12 -2.42 -15.79
CA TYR A 339 -1.08 -3.42 -15.95
C TYR A 339 -0.30 -3.10 -17.21
N MET A 340 1.00 -2.92 -17.10
CA MET A 340 1.87 -2.51 -18.20
C MET A 340 2.90 -3.58 -18.45
N ARG A 341 3.10 -3.94 -19.72
CA ARG A 341 4.21 -4.75 -20.19
C ARG A 341 4.90 -4.07 -21.36
N TYR A 342 6.23 -3.97 -21.30
CA TYR A 342 7.00 -3.12 -22.18
C TYR A 342 7.64 -3.87 -23.34
N TYR A 343 7.62 -3.22 -24.49
CA TYR A 343 8.13 -3.70 -25.75
C TYR A 343 8.90 -2.58 -26.44
N LYS A 344 9.57 -2.90 -27.54
CA LYS A 344 10.14 -1.91 -28.46
C LYS A 344 9.80 -2.20 -29.92
N THR A 345 10.02 -1.22 -30.78
CA THR A 345 10.16 -1.45 -32.22
C THR A 345 11.59 -1.84 -32.57
N GLU A 346 11.82 -2.28 -33.82
CA GLU A 346 13.17 -2.50 -34.35
C GLU A 346 14.03 -1.25 -34.27
N ALA A 347 13.43 -0.08 -34.52
CA ALA A 347 14.07 1.22 -34.38
C ALA A 347 14.25 1.68 -32.90
N GLY A 348 13.99 0.82 -31.91
CA GLY A 348 14.18 1.13 -30.50
C GLY A 348 13.11 2.02 -29.86
N ALA A 349 11.99 2.28 -30.53
CA ALA A 349 10.93 3.11 -29.97
C ALA A 349 10.10 2.33 -28.93
N LYS A 350 9.89 2.91 -27.75
CA LYS A 350 9.11 2.30 -26.65
C LYS A 350 7.69 1.96 -27.09
N ARG A 351 7.22 0.78 -26.72
CA ARG A 351 5.87 0.26 -26.91
C ARG A 351 5.40 -0.40 -25.62
N ALA A 352 4.10 -0.59 -25.49
CA ALA A 352 3.57 -1.35 -24.37
C ALA A 352 2.29 -2.08 -24.74
N LEU A 353 2.03 -3.18 -24.06
CA LEU A 353 0.69 -3.71 -23.89
C LEU A 353 0.15 -3.20 -22.56
N ILE A 354 -1.13 -2.83 -22.56
CA ILE A 354 -1.81 -2.34 -21.36
C ILE A 354 -3.12 -3.09 -21.15
N VAL A 355 -3.34 -3.52 -19.92
CA VAL A 355 -4.65 -4.01 -19.44
C VAL A 355 -5.17 -3.04 -18.40
N LEU A 356 -6.43 -2.66 -18.53
CA LEU A 356 -7.12 -1.73 -17.66
C LEU A 356 -8.22 -2.46 -16.90
N VAL A 357 -8.22 -2.29 -15.59
CA VAL A 357 -9.35 -2.65 -14.72
C VAL A 357 -9.77 -1.42 -13.93
N GLU A 358 -11.03 -1.36 -13.51
CA GLU A 358 -11.54 -0.28 -12.68
C GLU A 358 -12.24 -0.82 -11.44
N TYR A 359 -12.29 0.02 -10.41
CA TYR A 359 -12.96 -0.31 -9.16
C TYR A 359 -14.37 0.25 -9.18
N LEU A 360 -15.34 -0.65 -9.12
CA LEU A 360 -16.75 -0.35 -8.95
C LEU A 360 -17.11 -0.41 -7.45
N LYS A 361 -18.36 -0.09 -7.12
CA LYS A 361 -18.85 -0.16 -5.74
C LYS A 361 -18.65 -1.57 -5.14
N ASP A 362 -19.02 -2.59 -5.88
CA ASP A 362 -19.13 -3.98 -5.46
C ASP A 362 -17.97 -4.88 -5.91
N LYS A 363 -17.27 -4.52 -6.99
CA LYS A 363 -16.24 -5.39 -7.60
C LYS A 363 -15.12 -4.60 -8.28
N THR A 364 -14.02 -5.29 -8.57
CA THR A 364 -13.00 -4.85 -9.53
C THR A 364 -13.29 -5.54 -10.86
N ALA A 365 -13.39 -4.78 -11.95
CA ALA A 365 -13.81 -5.30 -13.26
C ALA A 365 -12.89 -4.86 -14.39
N GLY A 366 -12.79 -5.69 -15.42
CA GLY A 366 -12.09 -5.37 -16.66
C GLY A 366 -12.71 -4.19 -17.41
N VAL A 367 -11.88 -3.38 -18.07
CA VAL A 367 -12.33 -2.22 -18.87
C VAL A 367 -11.91 -2.35 -20.33
N SER A 368 -10.62 -2.58 -20.55
CA SER A 368 -10.06 -2.74 -21.88
C SER A 368 -8.65 -3.31 -21.80
N ALA A 369 -8.27 -4.04 -22.83
CA ALA A 369 -6.90 -4.46 -23.07
C ALA A 369 -6.47 -4.01 -24.48
N TYR A 370 -5.29 -3.42 -24.65
CA TYR A 370 -4.83 -2.92 -25.95
C TYR A 370 -3.32 -2.65 -26.04
N VAL A 371 -2.85 -2.42 -27.26
CA VAL A 371 -1.47 -2.02 -27.61
C VAL A 371 -1.33 -0.50 -27.55
N ILE A 372 -0.25 -0.02 -26.94
CA ILE A 372 0.23 1.36 -27.01
C ILE A 372 1.34 1.45 -28.07
N ASP A 373 1.01 2.12 -29.18
CA ASP A 373 1.82 2.26 -30.38
C ASP A 373 2.70 3.53 -30.42
N SER A 374 2.66 4.36 -29.38
CA SER A 374 3.41 5.62 -29.28
C SER A 374 4.26 5.67 -28.01
N ALA A 375 5.55 5.99 -28.15
CA ALA A 375 6.48 6.09 -27.04
C ALA A 375 6.07 7.17 -26.02
N GLY A 376 5.57 8.33 -26.50
CA GLY A 376 5.05 9.37 -25.61
C GLY A 376 3.83 8.90 -24.82
N THR A 377 2.95 8.11 -25.44
CA THR A 377 1.79 7.53 -24.76
C THR A 377 2.20 6.50 -23.71
N VAL A 378 3.27 5.74 -23.93
CA VAL A 378 3.81 4.80 -22.92
C VAL A 378 4.15 5.57 -21.64
N GLU A 379 4.93 6.64 -21.74
CA GLU A 379 5.32 7.44 -20.55
C GLU A 379 4.13 8.16 -19.92
N ASN A 380 3.22 8.72 -20.73
CA ASN A 380 2.01 9.37 -20.22
C ASN A 380 1.09 8.41 -19.46
N LYS A 381 1.17 7.09 -19.72
CA LYS A 381 0.41 6.08 -18.98
C LYS A 381 1.11 5.60 -17.72
N ARG A 382 2.39 5.88 -17.52
CA ARG A 382 3.19 5.53 -16.33
C ARG A 382 3.12 6.60 -15.25
N VAL A 383 1.92 7.09 -14.97
CA VAL A 383 1.67 8.22 -14.05
C VAL A 383 0.92 7.77 -12.80
N GLU A 384 0.94 8.65 -11.80
CA GLU A 384 0.35 8.46 -10.46
C GLU A 384 1.07 7.45 -9.57
N LYS A 385 0.38 6.46 -9.00
CA LYS A 385 0.92 5.62 -7.93
C LYS A 385 1.37 4.26 -8.47
N LEU A 386 2.69 4.03 -8.50
CA LEU A 386 3.28 2.72 -8.76
C LEU A 386 3.02 1.80 -7.55
N ILE A 387 2.36 0.67 -7.77
CA ILE A 387 1.99 -0.28 -6.71
C ILE A 387 2.69 -1.63 -6.86
N TYR A 388 3.24 -1.92 -8.03
CA TYR A 388 4.06 -3.08 -8.31
C TYR A 388 5.07 -2.78 -9.42
N LYS A 389 6.26 -3.35 -9.29
CA LYS A 389 7.31 -3.38 -10.31
C LYS A 389 7.89 -4.80 -10.29
N LYS A 390 8.05 -5.39 -11.46
CA LYS A 390 8.80 -6.64 -11.63
C LYS A 390 10.26 -6.41 -11.24
N ASP A 391 10.85 -7.38 -10.54
CA ASP A 391 12.22 -7.27 -10.04
C ASP A 391 13.23 -7.03 -11.17
#